data_AF-K3Z2W0-F1
#
_entry.id   AF-K3Z2W0-F1
#
_cell.length_a   1.000
_cell.length_b   1.000
_cell.length_c   1.000
_cell.angle_alpha   90.00
_cell.angle_beta   90.00
_cell.angle_gamma   90.00
#
_symmetry.space_group_name_H-M   'P 1'
#
loop_
_entity.id
_entity.type
_entity.pdbx_description
1 polymer ?
#
loop_
_entity_poly.entity_id
_entity_poly.type
_entity_poly.pdbx_seq_one_letter_code
_entity_poly.pdbx_strand_id
1 'polypeptide(L)'
;VILGTIACNVGLAVLEPSMIGEPADPFATPLEILPEWYFFPVFQYSVQYPIIATTVFLLGTAVALWLGIGATLPIDKSLTLGLF
;
A
#
# COMPACT_ATOMS: atom_id res chain seq x y z
N VAL A 1 17.08 -25.42 -3.07
CA VAL A 1 16.05 -24.36 -3.08
C VAL A 1 16.69 -22.97 -3.18
N ILE A 2 17.46 -22.52 -2.19
CA ILE A 2 18.08 -21.17 -2.16
C ILE A 2 18.89 -20.84 -3.43
N LEU A 3 19.84 -21.70 -3.82
CA LEU A 3 20.67 -21.45 -5.02
C LEU A 3 19.85 -21.41 -6.32
N GLY A 4 18.79 -22.22 -6.41
CA GLY A 4 17.89 -22.24 -7.57
C GLY A 4 17.09 -20.94 -7.69
N THR A 5 16.55 -20.43 -6.59
CA THR A 5 15.84 -19.14 -6.56
C THR A 5 16.76 -17.98 -6.96
N ILE A 6 18.00 -17.96 -6.47
CA ILE A 6 18.99 -16.94 -6.85
C ILE A 6 19.31 -17.03 -8.35
N ALA A 7 19.57 -18.24 -8.87
CA ALA A 7 19.86 -18.44 -10.28
C ALA A 7 18.71 -17.98 -11.19
N CYS A 8 17.45 -18.25 -10.81
CA CYS A 8 16.29 -17.79 -11.57
C CYS A 8 16.16 -16.25 -11.56
N ASN A 9 16.30 -15.60 -10.39
CA ASN A 9 16.21 -14.14 -10.30
C ASN A 9 17.31 -13.44 -11.12
N VAL A 10 18.55 -13.94 -11.02
CA VAL A 10 19.68 -13.41 -11.81
C VAL A 10 19.48 -13.67 -13.30
N GLY A 11 19.00 -14.87 -13.67
CA GLY A 11 18.69 -15.21 -15.06
C GLY A 11 17.66 -14.26 -15.67
N LEU A 12 16.56 -14.00 -14.96
CA LEU A 12 15.54 -13.04 -15.41
C LEU A 12 16.10 -11.61 -15.51
N ALA A 13 16.88 -11.16 -14.53
CA ALA A 13 17.48 -9.83 -14.55
C ALA A 13 18.44 -9.60 -15.74
N VAL A 14 19.09 -10.65 -16.24
CA VAL A 14 19.98 -10.59 -17.41
C VAL A 14 19.21 -10.69 -18.73
N LEU A 15 18.20 -11.56 -18.79
CA LEU A 15 17.42 -11.79 -20.01
C LEU A 15 16.41 -10.67 -20.28
N GLU A 16 15.84 -10.07 -19.23
CA GLU A 16 14.82 -9.02 -19.28
C GLU A 16 15.24 -7.84 -18.38
N PRO A 17 16.17 -6.98 -18.84
CA PRO A 17 16.62 -5.84 -18.05
C PRO A 17 15.52 -4.79 -17.90
N SER A 18 15.48 -4.13 -16.74
CA SER A 18 14.54 -3.04 -16.47
C SER A 18 14.82 -1.85 -17.39
N MET A 19 13.77 -1.30 -18.00
CA MET A 19 13.86 -0.07 -18.78
C MET A 19 13.80 1.15 -17.86
N ILE A 20 14.60 2.18 -18.16
CA ILE A 20 14.46 3.48 -17.50
C ILE A 20 13.44 4.32 -18.27
N GLY A 21 12.45 4.85 -17.56
CA GLY A 21 11.38 5.64 -18.16
C GLY A 21 11.81 7.06 -18.51
N GLU A 22 10.87 7.82 -19.07
CA GLU A 22 11.03 9.25 -19.33
C GLU A 22 11.11 10.03 -18.00
N PRO A 23 11.83 11.17 -17.96
CA PRO A 23 11.83 12.03 -16.78
C PRO A 23 10.42 12.49 -16.41
N ALA A 24 10.13 12.59 -15.11
CA ALA A 24 8.83 13.04 -14.63
C ALA A 24 8.58 14.52 -15.00
N ASP A 25 7.47 14.79 -15.70
CA ASP A 25 6.96 16.13 -15.96
C ASP A 25 5.63 16.32 -15.21
N PRO A 26 5.55 17.24 -14.22
CA PRO A 26 4.31 17.53 -13.48
C PRO A 26 3.14 18.02 -14.35
N PHE A 27 3.42 18.50 -15.57
CA PHE A 27 2.40 19.06 -16.46
C PHE A 27 1.91 18.08 -17.53
N ALA A 28 2.57 16.93 -17.69
CA ALA A 28 2.18 15.90 -18.67
C ALA A 28 1.83 14.59 -17.95
N THR A 29 0.56 14.20 -18.00
CA THR A 29 0.12 12.90 -17.47
C THR A 29 0.32 11.81 -18.53
N PRO A 30 0.99 10.68 -18.21
CA PRO A 30 1.12 9.57 -19.15
C PRO A 30 -0.25 8.95 -19.42
N LEU A 31 -0.42 8.37 -20.61
CA LEU A 31 -1.71 7.78 -21.02
C LEU A 31 -2.11 6.58 -20.14
N GLU A 32 -1.13 5.82 -19.65
CA GLU A 32 -1.34 4.64 -18.83
C GLU A 32 -0.63 4.81 -17.48
N ILE A 33 -1.40 5.07 -16.43
CA ILE A 33 -0.92 5.15 -15.05
C ILE A 33 -1.37 3.93 -14.26
N LEU A 34 -0.47 2.96 -14.10
CA LEU A 34 -0.72 1.72 -13.36
C LEU A 34 0.32 1.53 -12.26
N PRO A 35 -0.07 1.01 -11.08
CA PRO A 35 0.88 0.67 -10.03
C PRO A 35 1.55 -0.69 -10.31
N GLU A 36 2.35 -1.17 -9.36
CA GLU A 36 2.90 -2.52 -9.41
C GLU A 36 1.80 -3.61 -9.36
N TRP A 37 2.11 -4.77 -9.93
CA TRP A 37 1.16 -5.87 -10.14
C TRP A 37 0.44 -6.32 -8.86
N TYR A 38 1.11 -6.30 -7.71
CA TYR A 38 0.52 -6.69 -6.42
C TYR A 38 -0.50 -5.68 -5.89
N PHE A 39 -0.52 -4.45 -6.42
CA PHE A 39 -1.51 -3.42 -6.06
C PHE A 39 -2.74 -3.41 -6.97
N PHE A 40 -2.76 -4.14 -8.08
CA PHE A 40 -3.88 -4.12 -9.02
C PHE A 40 -5.26 -4.37 -8.37
N PRO A 41 -5.44 -5.32 -7.43
CA PRO A 41 -6.75 -5.54 -6.81
C PRO A 41 -7.24 -4.31 -6.03
N VAL A 42 -6.34 -3.65 -5.30
CA VAL A 42 -6.65 -2.46 -4.48
C VAL A 42 -6.85 -1.23 -5.37
N PHE A 43 -6.06 -1.10 -6.44
CA PHE A 43 -6.18 -0.02 -7.41
C PHE A 43 -7.52 -0.05 -8.12
N GLN A 44 -7.96 -1.24 -8.59
CA GLN A 44 -9.29 -1.40 -9.21
C GLN A 44 -10.41 -1.01 -8.24
N TYR A 45 -10.34 -1.44 -6.98
CA TYR A 45 -11.33 -1.06 -5.98
C TYR A 45 -11.36 0.45 -5.72
N SER A 46 -10.20 1.09 -5.68
CA SER A 46 -10.06 2.53 -5.44
C SER A 46 -10.57 3.38 -6.61
N VAL A 47 -10.36 2.93 -7.86
CA VAL A 47 -10.87 3.61 -9.06
C VAL A 47 -12.39 3.41 -9.19
N GLN A 48 -12.89 2.21 -8.92
CA GLN A 48 -14.32 1.89 -9.06
C GLN A 48 -15.17 2.47 -7.93
N TYR A 49 -14.65 2.54 -6.70
CA TYR A 49 -15.36 2.98 -5.50
C TYR A 49 -14.52 3.96 -4.64
N PRO A 50 -14.18 5.15 -5.15
CA PRO A 50 -13.19 6.04 -4.52
C PRO A 50 -13.60 6.54 -3.13
N ILE A 51 -14.87 6.86 -2.93
CA ILE A 51 -15.39 7.37 -1.64
C ILE A 51 -15.35 6.26 -0.59
N ILE A 52 -15.77 5.05 -0.97
CA ILE A 52 -15.85 3.90 -0.05
C ILE A 52 -14.43 3.45 0.32
N ALA A 53 -13.52 3.33 -0.66
CA ALA A 53 -12.13 2.96 -0.44
C ALA A 53 -11.43 3.94 0.52
N THR A 54 -11.57 5.25 0.28
CA THR A 54 -10.94 6.28 1.12
C THR A 54 -11.54 6.30 2.52
N THR A 55 -12.87 6.16 2.65
CA THR A 55 -13.55 6.15 3.95
C THR A 55 -13.13 4.95 4.79
N VAL A 56 -13.09 3.76 4.19
CA VAL A 56 -12.68 2.52 4.88
C VAL A 56 -11.21 2.59 5.29
N PHE A 57 -10.34 3.12 4.43
CA PHE A 57 -8.93 3.32 4.75
C PHE A 57 -8.72 4.28 5.93
N LEU A 58 -9.38 5.44 5.91
CA LEU A 58 -9.26 6.44 6.97
C LEU A 58 -9.86 5.96 8.30
N LEU A 59 -11.03 5.31 8.26
CA LEU A 59 -11.66 4.75 9.45
C LEU A 59 -10.81 3.60 10.03
N GLY A 60 -10.30 2.71 9.18
CA GLY A 60 -9.41 1.63 9.61
C GLY A 60 -8.13 2.15 10.26
N THR A 61 -7.53 3.20 9.67
CA THR A 61 -6.34 3.86 10.22
C THR A 61 -6.64 4.52 11.57
N ALA A 62 -7.74 5.27 11.67
CA ALA A 62 -8.14 5.91 12.92
C ALA A 62 -8.38 4.88 14.04
N VAL A 63 -9.08 3.77 13.73
CA VAL A 63 -9.34 2.68 14.69
C VAL A 63 -8.03 1.98 15.10
N ALA A 64 -7.14 1.70 14.15
CA ALA A 64 -5.85 1.08 14.46
C ALA A 64 -5.00 1.95 15.39
N LEU A 65 -4.96 3.26 15.15
CA LEU A 65 -4.26 4.21 16.03
C LEU A 65 -4.94 4.32 17.40
N TRP A 66 -6.27 4.42 17.43
CA TRP A 66 -7.04 4.48 18.67
C TRP A 66 -6.78 3.27 19.57
N LEU A 67 -6.90 2.07 18.99
CA LEU A 67 -6.66 0.82 19.72
C LEU A 67 -5.19 0.62 20.06
N GLY A 68 -4.27 1.06 19.19
CA GLY A 68 -2.83 1.03 19.46
C GLY A 68 -2.44 1.87 20.68
N ILE A 69 -3.00 3.08 20.81
CA ILE A 69 -2.79 3.93 22.00
C ILE A 69 -3.46 3.29 23.22
N GLY A 70 -4.70 2.81 23.06
CA GLY A 70 -5.47 2.14 24.13
C GLY A 70 -4.77 0.92 24.71
N ALA A 71 -3.96 0.20 23.93
CA ALA A 71 -3.17 -0.95 24.39
C ALA A 71 -2.09 -0.59 25.44
N THR A 72 -1.72 0.69 25.57
CA THR A 72 -0.74 1.16 26.57
C THR A 72 -1.39 1.68 27.86
N LEU A 73 -2.71 1.76 27.92
CA LEU A 73 -3.47 2.27 29.06
C LEU A 73 -4.09 1.12 29.88
N PRO A 74 -4.45 1.35 31.15
CA PRO A 74 -5.24 0.40 31.94
C PRO A 74 -6.56 0.06 31.25
N ILE A 75 -7.05 -1.17 31.43
CA ILE A 75 -8.20 -1.71 30.71
C ILE A 75 -9.45 -0.82 30.81
N ASP A 76 -9.65 -0.20 31.97
CA ASP A 76 -10.79 0.67 32.27
C ASP A 76 -10.79 1.98 31.46
N LYS A 77 -9.65 2.38 30.89
CA LYS A 77 -9.45 3.60 30.10
C LYS A 77 -9.07 3.33 28.65
N SER A 78 -8.88 2.06 28.29
CA SER A 78 -8.35 1.65 26.99
C SER A 78 -9.25 2.06 25.81
N LEU A 79 -10.58 2.03 25.97
CA LEU A 79 -11.53 2.40 24.91
C LEU A 79 -11.82 3.90 24.86
N THR A 80 -11.75 4.61 25.99
CA THR A 80 -12.05 6.05 26.04
C THR A 80 -10.83 6.94 25.93
N LEU A 81 -9.63 6.33 25.95
CA LEU A 81 -8.34 7.00 26.06
C LEU A 81 -8.26 7.99 27.24
N GLY A 82 -9.16 7.85 28.23
CA GLY A 82 -9.30 8.79 29.35
C GLY A 82 -9.84 10.18 28.97
N LEU A 83 -10.36 10.35 27.74
CA LEU A 83 -10.90 11.62 27.24
C LEU A 83 -12.40 11.80 27.54
N PHE A 84 -13.11 10.70 27.77
CA PHE A 84 -14.52 10.64 28.12
C PHE A 84 -14.81 9.49 29.09
#